data_AF-A0A7S0AVB6-F1
#
_entry.id   AF-A0A7S0AVB6-F1
#
_cell.length_a   1.000
_cell.length_b   1.000
_cell.length_c   1.000
_cell.angle_alpha   90.00
_cell.angle_beta   90.00
_cell.angle_gamma   90.00
#
_symmetry.space_group_name_H-M   'P 1'
#
loop_
_entity.id
_entity.type
_entity.pdbx_description
1 polymer ?
#
loop_
_entity_poly.entity_id
_entity_poly.type
_entity_poly.pdbx_seq_one_letter_code
_entity_poly.pdbx_strand_id
1 'polypeptide(L)'
;ECEDGSFVDRDPDIGCEFTPCPEEIACAADVRECDDGSFVSRDPANGCAFRPCPEKPPACPMDVFECTDGTFVNRDPTKDCAFEACPKAPKTCLVNGLEIEAGQSYTAPDGCNTCTCTDTGNAACTLMACEPCGTCDGDDGNTYCAGESFLSGDGCNTCRCSDTGAASCTKMACPKDETTTMDMEKTTCLVNGLEVMEGETYVAADGCNTCTCSGGDAPDACTMMACPEIPTPDDAPGPEVMKTNGDPPVEDDTTSGAISASVGLSAIVAIGSFLGAAIY
;
A
#
# COMPACT_ATOMS: atom_id res chain seq x y z
N GLU A 1 -62.94 -26.68 -12.35
CA GLU A 1 -61.54 -27.00 -12.06
C GLU A 1 -60.83 -27.17 -13.40
N CYS A 2 -59.74 -26.46 -13.59
CA CYS A 2 -58.93 -26.40 -14.81
C CYS A 2 -57.79 -27.43 -14.74
N GLU A 3 -57.12 -27.72 -15.85
CA GLU A 3 -56.04 -28.71 -15.92
C GLU A 3 -54.80 -28.34 -15.09
N ASP A 4 -54.61 -27.05 -14.79
CA ASP A 4 -53.58 -26.50 -13.90
C ASP A 4 -53.95 -26.59 -12.39
N GLY A 5 -55.12 -27.14 -12.05
CA GLY A 5 -55.64 -27.23 -10.68
C GLY A 5 -56.30 -25.95 -10.17
N SER A 6 -56.45 -24.91 -11.02
CA SER A 6 -57.19 -23.70 -10.67
C SER A 6 -58.70 -23.90 -10.79
N PHE A 7 -59.49 -23.02 -10.15
CA PHE A 7 -60.95 -23.06 -10.21
C PHE A 7 -61.48 -21.77 -10.86
N VAL A 8 -62.34 -21.92 -11.85
CA VAL A 8 -63.09 -20.82 -12.49
C VAL A 8 -64.51 -20.77 -11.94
N ASP A 9 -65.01 -19.55 -11.76
CA ASP A 9 -66.37 -19.28 -11.27
C ASP A 9 -67.33 -18.97 -12.43
N ARG A 10 -68.63 -18.97 -12.13
CA ARG A 10 -69.67 -18.57 -13.08
C ARG A 10 -69.72 -17.05 -13.20
N ASP A 11 -69.66 -16.56 -14.43
CA ASP A 11 -69.66 -15.12 -14.72
C ASP A 11 -71.08 -14.66 -15.16
N PRO A 12 -71.74 -13.76 -14.39
CA PRO A 12 -73.07 -13.24 -14.71
C PRO A 12 -73.18 -12.55 -16.07
N ASP A 13 -72.09 -11.97 -16.58
CA ASP A 13 -72.09 -11.17 -17.81
C ASP A 13 -72.08 -12.03 -19.09
N ILE A 14 -71.74 -13.31 -18.97
CA ILE A 14 -71.84 -14.31 -20.04
C ILE A 14 -72.98 -15.31 -19.82
N GLY A 15 -73.98 -14.93 -19.00
CA GLY A 15 -75.14 -15.77 -18.72
C GLY A 15 -74.90 -16.83 -17.63
N CYS A 16 -74.02 -16.54 -16.67
CA CYS A 16 -73.63 -17.46 -15.58
C CYS A 16 -72.95 -18.75 -16.08
N GLU A 17 -72.32 -18.70 -17.25
CA GLU A 17 -71.41 -19.73 -17.75
C GLU A 17 -70.05 -19.63 -17.03
N PHE A 18 -69.32 -20.74 -16.98
CA PHE A 18 -67.95 -20.74 -16.45
C PHE A 18 -67.01 -19.97 -17.39
N THR A 19 -66.14 -19.14 -16.83
CA THR A 19 -65.08 -18.50 -17.63
C THR A 19 -64.12 -19.57 -18.18
N PRO A 20 -63.56 -19.38 -19.38
CA PRO A 20 -62.57 -20.30 -19.91
C PRO A 20 -61.36 -20.35 -18.98
N CYS A 21 -60.80 -21.55 -18.82
CA CYS A 21 -59.56 -21.74 -18.08
C CYS A 21 -58.45 -20.86 -18.67
N PRO A 22 -57.57 -20.28 -17.85
CA PRO A 22 -56.43 -19.54 -18.37
C PRO A 22 -55.62 -20.47 -19.27
N GLU A 23 -55.41 -20.09 -20.53
CA GLU A 23 -54.48 -20.81 -21.39
C GLU A 23 -53.08 -20.59 -20.82
N GLU A 24 -52.58 -21.59 -20.08
CA GLU A 24 -51.19 -21.64 -19.63
C GLU A 24 -50.29 -21.55 -20.87
N ILE A 25 -49.64 -20.40 -21.07
CA ILE A 25 -48.58 -20.26 -22.07
C ILE A 25 -47.37 -21.05 -21.55
N ALA A 26 -47.41 -22.36 -21.77
CA ALA A 26 -46.32 -23.27 -21.46
C ALA A 26 -45.23 -23.10 -22.53
N CYS A 27 -44.14 -22.43 -22.16
CA CYS A 27 -42.97 -22.34 -23.02
C CYS A 27 -42.17 -23.64 -23.01
N ALA A 28 -41.43 -23.90 -24.09
CA ALA A 28 -40.42 -24.95 -24.09
C ALA A 28 -39.38 -24.67 -22.98
N ALA A 29 -38.94 -25.72 -22.30
CA ALA A 29 -37.98 -25.66 -21.18
C ALA A 29 -36.51 -25.57 -21.66
N ASP A 30 -36.29 -25.17 -22.91
CA ASP A 30 -34.96 -24.96 -23.47
C ASP A 30 -34.29 -23.70 -22.89
N VAL A 31 -32.97 -23.75 -22.84
CA VAL A 31 -32.10 -22.67 -22.37
C VAL A 31 -31.15 -22.25 -23.49
N ARG A 32 -30.77 -20.98 -23.49
CA ARG A 32 -29.74 -20.42 -24.38
C ARG A 32 -28.58 -19.92 -23.53
N GLU A 33 -27.37 -20.35 -23.88
CA GLU A 33 -26.13 -19.86 -23.26
C GLU A 33 -25.80 -18.47 -23.81
N CYS A 34 -25.32 -17.59 -22.93
CA CYS A 34 -24.87 -16.24 -23.22
C CYS A 34 -23.33 -16.18 -23.27
N ASP A 35 -22.75 -15.13 -23.85
CA ASP A 35 -21.30 -15.00 -24.02
C ASP A 35 -20.50 -14.93 -22.71
N ASP A 36 -21.16 -14.62 -21.59
CA ASP A 36 -20.59 -14.64 -20.25
C ASP A 36 -20.68 -16.02 -19.56
N GLY A 37 -21.23 -17.03 -20.25
CA GLY A 37 -21.47 -18.38 -19.73
C GLY A 37 -22.76 -18.54 -18.91
N SER A 38 -23.57 -17.49 -18.77
CA SER A 38 -24.89 -17.58 -18.13
C SER A 38 -25.92 -18.22 -19.07
N PHE A 39 -27.06 -18.64 -18.53
CA PHE A 39 -28.15 -19.24 -19.31
C PHE A 39 -29.45 -18.46 -19.14
N VAL A 40 -30.13 -18.18 -20.26
CA VAL A 40 -31.44 -17.54 -20.29
C VAL A 40 -32.51 -18.53 -20.76
N SER A 41 -33.68 -18.48 -20.13
CA SER A 41 -34.85 -19.27 -20.50
C SER A 41 -35.90 -18.43 -21.23
N ARG A 42 -36.95 -19.08 -21.72
CA ARG A 42 -38.10 -18.41 -22.35
C ARG A 42 -38.92 -17.64 -21.34
N ASP A 43 -39.47 -16.52 -21.78
CA ASP A 43 -40.36 -15.65 -21.00
C ASP A 43 -41.82 -15.83 -21.44
N PRO A 44 -42.69 -16.46 -20.62
CA PRO A 44 -44.12 -16.59 -20.91
C PRO A 44 -44.84 -15.25 -21.10
N ALA A 45 -44.37 -14.18 -20.44
CA ALA A 45 -44.97 -12.84 -20.56
C ALA A 45 -44.60 -12.13 -21.88
N ASN A 46 -43.57 -12.62 -22.58
CA ASN A 46 -43.07 -12.06 -23.84
C ASN A 46 -43.14 -13.10 -24.97
N GLY A 47 -44.26 -13.80 -25.07
CA GLY A 47 -44.54 -14.74 -26.16
C GLY A 47 -43.52 -15.88 -26.28
N CYS A 48 -42.98 -16.35 -25.15
CA CYS A 48 -41.94 -17.38 -25.10
C CYS A 48 -40.63 -17.03 -25.84
N ALA A 49 -40.33 -15.75 -26.03
CA ALA A 49 -39.00 -15.31 -26.45
C ALA A 49 -37.97 -15.58 -25.34
N PHE A 50 -36.72 -15.88 -25.71
CA PHE A 50 -35.63 -15.95 -24.73
C PHE A 50 -35.43 -14.59 -24.06
N ARG A 51 -35.22 -14.59 -22.74
CA ARG A 51 -34.79 -13.37 -22.02
C ARG A 51 -33.49 -12.84 -22.63
N PRO A 52 -33.29 -11.51 -22.66
CA PRO A 52 -32.03 -10.93 -23.10
C PRO A 52 -30.90 -11.42 -22.19
N CYS A 53 -29.71 -11.63 -22.78
CA CYS A 53 -28.52 -11.95 -22.01
C CYS A 53 -28.12 -10.76 -21.13
N PRO A 54 -27.54 -11.01 -19.94
CA PRO A 54 -26.96 -9.94 -19.14
C PRO A 54 -25.86 -9.24 -19.93
N GLU A 55 -25.88 -7.90 -19.93
CA GLU A 55 -24.81 -7.13 -20.55
C GLU A 55 -23.54 -7.32 -19.72
N LYS A 56 -22.48 -7.84 -20.35
CA LYS A 56 -21.18 -7.99 -19.71
C LYS A 56 -20.64 -6.58 -19.42
N PRO A 57 -20.33 -6.23 -18.16
CA PRO A 57 -19.68 -4.96 -17.88
C PRO A 57 -18.34 -4.91 -18.64
N PRO A 58 -17.91 -3.71 -19.09
CA PRO A 58 -16.63 -3.58 -19.80
C PRO A 58 -15.53 -4.16 -18.92
N ALA A 59 -14.78 -5.12 -19.48
CA ALA A 59 -13.67 -5.74 -18.77
C ALA A 59 -12.49 -4.77 -18.77
N CYS A 60 -12.01 -4.41 -17.59
CA CYS A 60 -10.80 -3.62 -17.46
C CYS A 60 -9.55 -4.50 -17.49
N PRO A 61 -8.39 -3.97 -17.91
CA PRO A 61 -7.10 -4.58 -17.65
C PRO A 61 -6.91 -4.83 -16.13
N MET A 62 -6.20 -5.92 -15.79
CA MET A 62 -5.95 -6.35 -14.41
C MET A 62 -4.67 -5.71 -13.81
N ASP A 63 -4.29 -4.53 -14.30
CA ASP A 63 -3.17 -3.77 -13.76
C ASP A 63 -3.57 -3.05 -12.47
N VAL A 64 -2.57 -2.82 -11.62
CA VAL A 64 -2.69 -2.13 -10.34
C VAL A 64 -1.87 -0.85 -10.36
N PHE A 65 -2.33 0.17 -9.63
CA PHE A 65 -1.59 1.41 -9.40
C PHE A 65 -1.17 1.47 -7.93
N GLU A 66 0.12 1.67 -7.68
CA GLU A 66 0.67 1.86 -6.34
C GLU A 66 0.55 3.32 -5.90
N CYS A 67 -0.11 3.53 -4.77
CA CYS A 67 -0.30 4.81 -4.13
C CYS A 67 0.93 5.21 -3.31
N THR A 68 1.03 6.49 -2.94
CA THR A 68 2.17 7.03 -2.18
C THR A 68 2.29 6.48 -0.76
N ASP A 69 1.21 5.89 -0.23
CA ASP A 69 1.17 5.19 1.06
C ASP A 69 1.52 3.69 0.94
N GLY A 70 1.89 3.22 -0.25
CA GLY A 70 2.19 1.82 -0.54
C GLY A 70 0.96 0.93 -0.76
N THR A 71 -0.25 1.48 -0.74
CA THR A 71 -1.48 0.73 -1.07
C THR A 71 -1.65 0.59 -2.59
N PHE A 72 -2.47 -0.38 -3.03
CA PHE A 72 -2.72 -0.62 -4.46
C PHE A 72 -4.20 -0.39 -4.79
N VAL A 73 -4.48 0.31 -5.88
CA VAL A 73 -5.83 0.53 -6.41
C VAL A 73 -6.00 -0.12 -7.79
N ASN A 74 -7.22 -0.57 -8.07
CA ASN A 74 -7.60 -1.23 -9.32
C ASN A 74 -8.40 -0.28 -10.23
N ARG A 75 -8.67 -0.71 -11.46
CA ARG A 75 -9.56 -0.02 -12.40
C ARG A 75 -11.04 -0.22 -12.04
N ASP A 76 -11.83 0.83 -12.26
CA ASP A 76 -13.29 0.81 -12.08
C ASP A 76 -14.01 0.61 -13.42
N PRO A 77 -14.70 -0.54 -13.64
CA PRO A 77 -15.49 -0.79 -14.85
C PRO A 77 -16.60 0.23 -15.11
N THR A 78 -17.05 0.95 -14.09
CA THR A 78 -18.11 1.96 -14.20
C THR A 78 -17.58 3.36 -14.50
N LYS A 79 -16.27 3.60 -14.32
CA LYS A 79 -15.60 4.88 -14.60
C LYS A 79 -14.61 4.76 -15.74
N ASP A 80 -15.03 4.14 -16.85
CA ASP A 80 -14.22 3.98 -18.07
C ASP A 80 -12.83 3.38 -17.80
N CYS A 81 -12.79 2.39 -16.89
CA CYS A 81 -11.56 1.73 -16.46
C CYS A 81 -10.49 2.68 -15.91
N ALA A 82 -10.87 3.86 -15.39
CA ALA A 82 -10.00 4.70 -14.59
C ALA A 82 -9.60 3.98 -13.29
N PHE A 83 -8.38 4.23 -12.80
CA PHE A 83 -8.00 3.77 -11.47
C PHE A 83 -8.89 4.41 -10.40
N GLU A 84 -9.25 3.64 -9.38
CA GLU A 84 -9.87 4.17 -8.18
C GLU A 84 -8.97 5.21 -7.51
N ALA A 85 -9.59 6.14 -6.77
CA ALA A 85 -8.82 7.14 -6.03
C ALA A 85 -7.99 6.47 -4.92
N CYS A 86 -6.73 6.87 -4.79
CA CYS A 86 -5.91 6.44 -3.67
C CYS A 86 -6.57 6.80 -2.32
N PRO A 87 -6.40 5.96 -1.28
CA PRO A 87 -6.78 6.31 0.07
C PRO A 87 -6.14 7.65 0.45
N LYS A 88 -6.92 8.54 1.06
CA LYS A 88 -6.31 9.70 1.72
C LYS A 88 -5.58 9.16 2.94
N ALA A 89 -4.26 9.34 2.99
CA ALA A 89 -3.49 9.03 4.18
C ALA A 89 -4.17 9.65 5.42
N PRO A 90 -4.33 8.90 6.53
CA PRO A 90 -4.74 9.50 7.79
C PRO A 90 -3.73 10.59 8.11
N LYS A 91 -4.24 11.79 8.39
CA LYS A 91 -3.38 12.94 8.62
C LYS A 91 -2.97 12.93 10.08
N THR A 92 -1.86 12.26 10.35
CA THR A 92 -1.27 12.17 11.68
C THR A 92 -0.08 13.12 11.79
N CYS A 93 0.28 13.45 13.03
CA CYS A 93 1.53 14.12 13.35
C CYS A 93 2.47 13.08 13.97
N LEU A 94 3.70 12.98 13.46
CA LEU A 94 4.73 12.13 14.05
C LEU A 94 5.48 12.91 15.15
N VAL A 95 5.33 12.48 16.40
CA VAL A 95 5.94 13.14 17.57
C VAL A 95 6.74 12.10 18.34
N ASN A 96 8.06 12.22 18.37
CA ASN A 96 8.96 11.25 19.04
C ASN A 96 8.70 9.78 18.65
N GLY A 97 8.34 9.51 17.39
CA GLY A 97 8.02 8.17 16.89
C GLY A 97 6.59 7.70 17.18
N LEU A 98 5.76 8.50 17.84
CA LEU A 98 4.33 8.24 18.06
C LEU A 98 3.48 8.97 17.03
N GLU A 99 2.47 8.29 16.48
CA GLU A 99 1.47 8.90 15.60
C GLU A 99 0.32 9.51 16.42
N ILE A 100 0.10 10.80 16.24
CA ILE A 100 -0.98 11.57 16.88
C ILE A 100 -2.04 11.90 15.82
N GLU A 101 -3.30 11.55 16.08
CA GLU A 101 -4.41 11.81 15.16
C GLU A 101 -4.75 13.30 15.05
N ALA A 102 -5.23 13.72 13.89
CA ALA A 102 -5.73 15.08 13.70
C ALA A 102 -6.79 15.45 14.75
N GLY A 103 -6.66 16.65 15.31
CA GLY A 103 -7.49 17.17 16.39
C GLY A 103 -7.02 16.82 17.80
N GLN A 104 -6.11 15.85 17.97
CA GLN A 104 -5.55 15.54 19.29
C GLN A 104 -4.53 16.59 19.72
N SER A 105 -4.49 16.86 21.03
CA SER A 105 -3.51 17.75 21.64
C SER A 105 -2.48 16.97 22.45
N TYR A 106 -1.24 17.44 22.44
CA TYR A 106 -0.10 16.81 23.11
C TYR A 106 0.86 17.88 23.64
N THR A 107 1.68 17.52 24.64
CA THR A 107 2.75 18.37 25.13
C THR A 107 3.91 18.35 24.15
N ALA A 108 4.38 19.52 23.74
CA ALA A 108 5.50 19.69 22.83
C ALA A 108 6.80 19.09 23.42
N PRO A 109 7.80 18.76 22.58
CA PRO A 109 9.10 18.26 23.05
C PRO A 109 9.86 19.21 23.99
N ASP A 110 9.49 20.49 24.02
CA ASP A 110 10.02 21.48 24.97
C ASP A 110 9.43 21.34 26.40
N GLY A 111 8.51 20.41 26.62
CA GLY A 111 7.95 20.07 27.92
C GLY A 111 6.94 21.07 28.48
N CYS A 112 6.61 22.15 27.76
CA CYS A 112 5.76 23.21 28.27
C CYS A 112 4.70 23.68 27.26
N ASN A 113 5.05 23.81 25.98
CA ASN A 113 4.08 24.18 24.97
C ASN A 113 3.09 23.05 24.73
N THR A 114 1.86 23.43 24.39
CA THR A 114 0.83 22.47 23.97
C THR A 114 0.66 22.60 22.46
N CYS A 115 0.71 21.47 21.77
CA CYS A 115 0.47 21.38 20.34
C CYS A 115 -0.84 20.67 20.06
N THR A 116 -1.53 21.07 19.00
CA THR A 116 -2.66 20.32 18.42
C THR A 116 -2.27 19.84 17.03
N CYS A 117 -2.47 18.56 16.76
CA CYS A 117 -2.26 18.03 15.42
C CYS A 117 -3.37 18.54 14.49
N THR A 118 -3.00 19.17 13.39
CA THR A 118 -3.97 19.75 12.44
C THR A 118 -4.36 18.74 11.37
N ASP A 119 -5.48 18.99 10.70
CA ASP A 119 -5.93 18.26 9.50
C ASP A 119 -5.01 18.45 8.28
N THR A 120 -3.77 18.89 8.47
CA THR A 120 -2.72 18.93 7.44
C THR A 120 -1.51 18.06 7.81
N GLY A 121 -1.54 17.39 8.97
CA GLY A 121 -0.39 16.65 9.52
C GLY A 121 0.66 17.55 10.19
N ASN A 122 0.39 18.86 10.30
CA ASN A 122 1.27 19.81 10.97
C ASN A 122 0.84 20.06 12.41
N ALA A 123 1.80 20.38 13.27
CA ALA A 123 1.55 20.79 14.64
C ALA A 123 1.27 22.30 14.74
N ALA A 124 0.16 22.67 15.40
CA ALA A 124 -0.10 24.04 15.81
C ALA A 124 0.16 24.15 17.31
N CYS A 125 1.25 24.82 17.70
CA CYS A 125 1.70 24.87 19.09
C CYS A 125 1.52 26.25 19.71
N THR A 126 1.32 26.28 21.04
CA THR A 126 1.51 27.51 21.81
C THR A 126 2.96 27.99 21.71
N LEU A 127 3.19 29.30 21.92
CA LEU A 127 4.52 29.91 21.96
C LEU A 127 4.78 30.56 23.33
N MET A 128 4.65 29.76 24.37
CA MET A 128 5.01 30.17 25.72
C MET A 128 6.53 30.18 25.84
N ALA A 129 7.06 31.17 26.55
CA ALA A 129 8.46 31.16 26.95
C ALA A 129 8.63 30.08 28.03
N CYS A 130 9.13 28.92 27.63
CA CYS A 130 9.42 27.82 28.53
C CYS A 130 10.58 28.23 29.43
N GLU A 131 10.32 28.42 30.73
CA GLU A 131 11.38 28.55 31.70
C GLU A 131 12.15 27.21 31.74
N PRO A 132 13.49 27.20 31.77
CA PRO A 132 14.23 25.96 31.87
C PRO A 132 13.73 25.21 33.12
N CYS A 133 13.19 24.01 32.89
CA CYS A 133 12.72 23.17 33.97
C CYS A 133 13.89 22.92 34.94
N GLY A 134 13.59 22.77 36.24
CA GLY A 134 14.59 22.19 37.14
C GLY A 134 14.97 20.80 36.62
N THR A 135 16.24 20.45 36.61
CA THR A 135 16.71 19.17 36.05
C THR A 135 17.34 18.28 37.11
N CYS A 136 17.32 16.98 36.87
CA CYS A 136 18.11 16.00 37.59
C CYS A 136 18.85 15.09 36.61
N ASP A 137 20.01 14.58 37.02
CA ASP A 137 20.73 13.56 36.27
C ASP A 137 20.22 12.18 36.67
N GLY A 138 19.86 11.38 35.68
CA GLY A 138 19.51 9.97 35.81
C GLY A 138 20.73 9.10 36.07
N ASP A 139 20.50 7.90 36.58
CA ASP A 139 21.54 6.89 36.77
C ASP A 139 21.98 6.22 35.46
N ASP A 140 21.23 6.44 34.38
CA ASP A 140 21.53 6.06 33.00
C ASP A 140 22.45 7.07 32.27
N GLY A 141 22.77 8.20 32.92
CA GLY A 141 23.62 9.26 32.38
C GLY A 141 22.90 10.34 31.56
N ASN A 142 21.57 10.29 31.47
CA ASN A 142 20.76 11.32 30.81
C ASN A 142 20.25 12.37 31.82
N THR A 143 19.87 13.55 31.34
CA THR A 143 19.30 14.63 32.16
C THR A 143 17.81 14.75 31.88
N TYR A 144 17.01 14.84 32.95
CA TYR A 144 15.54 14.86 32.91
C TYR A 144 14.96 16.12 33.53
N CYS A 145 13.79 16.56 33.06
CA CYS A 145 13.02 17.63 33.67
C CYS A 145 12.34 17.18 34.96
N ALA A 146 12.21 18.09 35.92
CA ALA A 146 11.47 17.85 37.14
C ALA A 146 10.03 17.42 36.84
N GLY A 147 9.58 16.36 37.51
CA GLY A 147 8.30 15.73 37.29
C GLY A 147 8.32 14.53 36.32
N GLU A 148 9.32 14.44 35.43
CA GLU A 148 9.44 13.32 34.48
C GLU A 148 9.69 11.99 35.18
N SER A 149 9.13 10.93 34.60
CA SER A 149 9.41 9.54 34.97
C SER A 149 10.18 8.87 33.84
N PHE A 150 11.21 8.12 34.17
CA PHE A 150 12.12 7.49 33.21
C PHE A 150 12.58 6.11 33.69
N LEU A 151 13.13 5.30 32.79
CA LEU A 151 13.67 3.98 33.11
C LEU A 151 15.09 4.13 33.66
N SER A 152 15.40 3.46 34.77
CA SER A 152 16.74 3.42 35.36
C SER A 152 17.72 2.71 34.44
N GLY A 153 19.01 3.05 34.54
CA GLY A 153 20.10 2.37 33.83
C GLY A 153 20.23 0.86 34.13
N ASP A 154 19.54 0.35 35.15
CA ASP A 154 19.43 -1.08 35.43
C ASP A 154 18.39 -1.82 34.57
N GLY A 155 17.64 -1.10 33.72
CA GLY A 155 16.71 -1.66 32.73
C GLY A 155 15.37 -2.13 33.28
N CYS A 156 15.10 -2.00 34.59
CA CYS A 156 13.82 -2.45 35.15
C CYS A 156 13.18 -1.48 36.16
N ASN A 157 13.99 -0.70 36.88
CA ASN A 157 13.47 0.25 37.85
C ASN A 157 12.98 1.52 37.16
N THR A 158 11.95 2.16 37.72
CA THR A 158 11.46 3.45 37.24
C THR A 158 11.92 4.54 38.19
N CYS A 159 12.49 5.60 37.63
CA CYS A 159 12.92 6.80 38.33
C CYS A 159 11.93 7.94 38.09
N ARG A 160 11.86 8.87 39.06
CA ARG A 160 11.16 10.14 38.91
C ARG A 160 12.06 11.30 39.30
N CYS A 161 12.12 12.31 38.45
CA CYS A 161 12.88 13.52 38.68
C CYS A 161 12.16 14.49 39.62
N SER A 162 12.81 14.98 40.67
CA SER A 162 12.23 15.95 41.59
C SER A 162 12.60 17.39 41.24
N ASP A 163 11.78 18.35 41.70
CA ASP A 163 12.06 19.79 41.58
C ASP A 163 13.34 20.23 42.31
N THR A 164 13.89 19.38 43.18
CA THR A 164 15.15 19.64 43.90
C THR A 164 16.38 19.12 43.16
N GLY A 165 16.21 18.58 41.95
CA GLY A 165 17.28 18.01 41.14
C GLY A 165 17.74 16.61 41.56
N ALA A 166 16.91 15.88 42.31
CA ALA A 166 17.20 14.50 42.72
C ALA A 166 16.32 13.50 41.96
N ALA A 167 16.94 12.45 41.43
CA ALA A 167 16.21 11.30 40.90
C ALA A 167 15.84 10.33 42.04
N SER A 168 14.58 9.92 42.10
CA SER A 168 14.09 8.91 43.05
C SER A 168 13.58 7.69 42.31
N CYS A 169 14.29 6.57 42.45
CA CYS A 169 13.99 5.33 41.72
C CYS A 169 13.34 4.27 42.60
N THR A 170 12.50 3.43 41.99
CA THR A 170 12.10 2.16 42.60
C THR A 170 13.33 1.29 42.86
N LYS A 171 13.21 0.34 43.78
CA LYS A 171 14.28 -0.62 44.11
C LYS A 171 13.75 -2.05 44.07
N MET A 172 13.13 -2.41 42.95
CA MET A 172 12.77 -3.80 42.70
C MET A 172 14.02 -4.56 42.27
N ALA A 173 14.10 -5.84 42.66
CA ALA A 173 15.12 -6.72 42.13
C ALA A 173 14.86 -6.87 40.63
N CYS A 174 15.75 -6.32 39.82
CA CYS A 174 15.70 -6.60 38.39
C CYS A 174 15.95 -8.09 38.18
N PRO A 175 15.23 -8.72 37.24
CA PRO A 175 15.66 -10.01 36.73
C PRO A 175 17.15 -9.88 36.44
N LYS A 176 17.96 -10.75 37.04
CA LYS A 176 19.31 -10.90 36.53
C LYS A 176 19.09 -11.28 35.08
N ASP A 177 19.73 -10.52 34.21
CA ASP A 177 19.90 -10.95 32.84
C ASP A 177 20.47 -12.37 32.90
N GLU A 178 19.58 -13.35 32.80
CA GLU A 178 19.87 -14.66 32.26
C GLU A 178 20.09 -14.50 30.76
N THR A 179 20.78 -13.43 30.33
CA THR A 179 21.82 -13.55 29.32
C THR A 179 22.99 -14.31 29.96
N THR A 180 22.74 -15.56 30.38
CA THR A 180 23.62 -16.62 29.91
C THR A 180 23.70 -16.39 28.42
N THR A 181 24.84 -15.88 27.94
CA THR A 181 25.39 -16.17 26.61
C THR A 181 24.35 -16.82 25.70
N MET A 182 23.44 -16.01 25.17
CA MET A 182 23.06 -16.25 23.81
C MET A 182 24.25 -15.65 23.06
N ASP A 183 25.34 -16.38 22.78
CA ASP A 183 25.30 -17.33 21.67
C ASP A 183 23.89 -17.41 21.14
N MET A 184 23.51 -16.37 20.38
CA MET A 184 22.44 -16.46 19.42
C MET A 184 22.70 -17.80 18.75
N GLU A 185 21.99 -18.84 19.18
CA GLU A 185 21.83 -20.02 18.37
C GLU A 185 21.29 -19.39 17.10
N LYS A 186 22.15 -19.35 16.09
CA LYS A 186 22.01 -18.48 14.94
C LYS A 186 20.78 -18.95 14.20
N THR A 187 19.58 -18.56 14.61
CA THR A 187 18.28 -19.02 14.07
C THR A 187 18.01 -18.45 12.69
N THR A 188 19.05 -17.96 12.02
CA THR A 188 19.05 -17.42 10.68
C THR A 188 20.12 -18.12 9.85
N CYS A 189 19.78 -18.40 8.59
CA CYS A 189 20.71 -18.90 7.60
C CYS A 189 21.23 -17.71 6.79
N LEU A 190 22.52 -17.72 6.42
CA LEU A 190 23.09 -16.70 5.53
C LEU A 190 23.11 -17.27 4.11
N VAL A 191 22.17 -16.87 3.28
CA VAL A 191 22.02 -17.33 1.90
C VAL A 191 22.43 -16.20 0.95
N ASN A 192 23.53 -16.35 0.22
CA ASN A 192 24.03 -15.34 -0.72
C ASN A 192 24.18 -13.93 -0.12
N GLY A 193 24.49 -13.84 1.19
CA GLY A 193 24.64 -12.57 1.91
C GLY A 193 23.33 -11.99 2.46
N LEU A 194 22.20 -12.66 2.29
CA LEU A 194 20.91 -12.33 2.89
C LEU A 194 20.65 -13.22 4.12
N GLU A 195 20.16 -12.61 5.21
CA GLU A 195 19.71 -13.34 6.40
C GLU A 195 18.29 -13.86 6.17
N VAL A 196 18.11 -15.18 6.25
CA VAL A 196 16.85 -15.91 6.09
C VAL A 196 16.49 -16.53 7.44
N MET A 197 15.25 -16.44 7.89
CA MET A 197 14.86 -16.99 9.19
C MET A 197 14.71 -18.52 9.13
N GLU A 198 14.95 -19.19 10.25
CA GLU A 198 14.67 -20.63 10.40
C GLU A 198 13.23 -20.96 9.99
N GLY A 199 13.09 -22.01 9.17
CA GLY A 199 11.82 -22.45 8.61
C GLY A 199 11.42 -21.74 7.31
N GLU A 200 12.07 -20.65 6.91
CA GLU A 200 11.83 -20.04 5.61
C GLU A 200 12.45 -20.86 4.48
N THR A 201 11.78 -20.85 3.32
CA THR A 201 12.25 -21.52 2.12
C THR A 201 12.85 -20.55 1.12
N TYR A 202 13.90 -20.98 0.43
CA TYR A 202 14.58 -20.19 -0.60
C TYR A 202 15.03 -21.08 -1.77
N VAL A 203 15.27 -20.46 -2.92
CA VAL A 203 15.78 -21.16 -4.11
C VAL A 203 17.30 -21.31 -3.99
N ALA A 204 17.78 -22.54 -4.15
CA ALA A 204 19.19 -22.89 -4.10
C ALA A 204 19.98 -22.23 -5.24
N ALA A 205 21.30 -22.18 -5.11
CA ALA A 205 22.19 -21.58 -6.12
C ALA A 205 22.15 -22.28 -7.49
N ASP A 206 21.66 -23.53 -7.55
CA ASP A 206 21.42 -24.24 -8.80
C ASP A 206 20.16 -23.75 -9.57
N GLY A 207 19.41 -22.82 -8.99
CA GLY A 207 18.29 -22.13 -9.63
C GLY A 207 17.00 -22.95 -9.72
N CYS A 208 16.94 -24.16 -9.18
CA CYS A 208 15.72 -24.98 -9.23
C CYS A 208 15.37 -25.73 -7.94
N ASN A 209 16.36 -26.12 -7.14
CA ASN A 209 16.09 -26.77 -5.87
C ASN A 209 15.60 -25.75 -4.83
N THR A 210 14.68 -26.18 -3.97
CA THR A 210 14.17 -25.37 -2.86
C THR A 210 14.78 -25.88 -1.57
N CYS A 211 15.34 -24.99 -0.77
CA CYS A 211 15.92 -25.29 0.53
C CYS A 211 15.08 -24.67 1.64
N THR A 212 15.00 -25.34 2.78
CA THR A 212 14.44 -24.77 4.02
C THR A 212 15.60 -24.45 4.96
N CYS A 213 15.63 -23.22 5.48
CA CYS A 213 16.60 -22.79 6.47
C CYS A 213 16.42 -23.59 7.77
N SER A 214 17.45 -24.31 8.17
CA SER A 214 17.42 -25.16 9.38
C SER A 214 17.85 -24.43 10.65
N GLY A 215 18.42 -23.22 10.52
CA GLY A 215 19.05 -22.50 11.63
C GLY A 215 20.36 -23.13 12.11
N GLY A 216 21.20 -22.31 12.73
CA GLY A 216 22.46 -22.67 13.36
C GLY A 216 23.53 -23.13 12.36
N ASP A 217 24.25 -24.17 12.76
CA ASP A 217 25.25 -24.88 11.92
C ASP A 217 24.64 -26.11 11.22
N ALA A 218 23.33 -26.34 11.34
CA ALA A 218 22.67 -27.45 10.69
C ALA A 218 22.61 -27.21 9.17
N PRO A 219 22.87 -28.24 8.33
CA PRO A 219 22.73 -28.09 6.89
C PRO A 219 21.25 -27.84 6.52
N ASP A 220 21.05 -26.95 5.55
CA ASP A 220 19.72 -26.65 5.02
C ASP A 220 19.11 -27.87 4.33
N ALA A 221 17.81 -28.06 4.52
CA ALA A 221 17.08 -29.18 3.94
C ALA A 221 16.63 -28.81 2.52
N CYS A 222 17.38 -29.25 1.51
CA CYS A 222 17.07 -28.96 0.11
C CYS A 222 16.38 -30.12 -0.61
N THR A 223 15.48 -29.78 -1.53
CA THR A 223 15.03 -30.73 -2.55
C THR A 223 16.21 -31.15 -3.42
N MET A 224 16.15 -32.37 -3.97
CA MET A 224 17.18 -32.91 -4.86
C MET A 224 16.55 -33.34 -6.18
N MET A 225 15.97 -32.37 -6.89
CA MET A 225 15.49 -32.58 -8.25
C MET A 225 16.58 -32.28 -9.27
N ALA A 226 16.57 -33.02 -10.38
CA ALA A 226 17.47 -32.76 -11.49
C ALA A 226 17.09 -31.43 -12.14
N CYS A 227 17.92 -30.40 -11.94
CA CYS A 227 17.73 -29.12 -12.60
C CYS A 227 18.02 -29.26 -14.10
N PRO A 228 17.16 -28.72 -14.98
CA PRO A 228 17.49 -28.62 -16.40
C PRO A 228 18.74 -27.74 -16.55
N GLU A 229 19.68 -28.16 -17.40
CA GLU A 229 20.84 -27.33 -17.72
C GLU A 229 20.34 -26.00 -18.29
N ILE A 230 20.65 -24.89 -17.61
CA ILE A 230 20.36 -23.55 -18.13
C ILE A 230 21.23 -23.37 -19.37
N PRO A 231 20.66 -23.20 -20.59
CA PRO A 231 21.45 -23.01 -21.78
C PRO A 231 22.31 -21.76 -21.63
N THR A 232 23.60 -21.89 -21.96
CA THR A 232 24.51 -20.76 -21.90
C THR A 232 24.09 -19.71 -22.94
N PRO A 233 24.46 -18.42 -22.77
CA PRO A 233 24.10 -17.36 -23.72
C PRO A 233 24.51 -17.63 -25.17
N ASP A 234 25.44 -18.56 -25.39
CA ASP A 234 25.96 -18.96 -26.70
C ASP A 234 25.01 -19.88 -27.49
N ASP A 235 24.00 -20.47 -26.85
CA ASP A 235 23.02 -21.38 -27.49
C ASP A 235 21.72 -20.67 -27.92
N ALA A 236 21.60 -19.36 -27.68
CA ALA A 236 20.43 -18.60 -28.14
C ALA A 236 20.52 -18.33 -29.66
N PRO A 237 19.54 -18.77 -30.48
CA PRO A 237 19.47 -18.30 -31.86
C PRO A 237 19.26 -16.78 -31.84
N GLY A 238 20.13 -16.06 -32.56
CA GLY A 238 20.18 -14.59 -32.55
C GLY A 238 18.81 -13.94 -32.82
N PRO A 239 18.61 -12.69 -32.36
CA PRO A 239 17.29 -12.06 -32.43
C PRO A 239 16.87 -11.90 -33.89
N GLU A 240 15.73 -12.49 -34.26
CA GLU A 240 15.08 -12.19 -35.53
C GLU A 240 14.68 -10.71 -35.53
N VAL A 241 15.30 -9.95 -36.42
CA VAL A 241 14.92 -8.58 -36.72
C VAL A 241 13.51 -8.60 -37.30
N MET A 242 12.53 -8.25 -36.48
CA MET A 242 11.16 -7.97 -36.92
C MET A 242 11.22 -6.76 -37.87
N LYS A 243 11.19 -7.02 -39.18
CA LYS A 243 11.10 -6.00 -40.22
C LYS A 243 9.73 -5.34 -40.13
N THR A 244 9.68 -4.11 -39.61
CA THR A 244 8.53 -3.23 -39.78
C THR A 244 8.51 -2.74 -41.23
N ASN A 245 7.43 -3.06 -41.96
CA ASN A 245 7.17 -2.45 -43.25
C ASN A 245 6.46 -1.11 -43.05
N GLY A 246 7.11 -0.04 -43.50
CA GLY A 246 6.45 1.12 -44.12
C GLY A 246 6.25 2.37 -43.26
N ASP A 247 7.26 3.25 -43.23
CA ASP A 247 7.05 4.70 -43.13
C ASP A 247 7.13 5.33 -44.54
N PRO A 248 6.35 6.39 -44.85
CA PRO A 248 6.34 7.07 -46.15
C PRO A 248 7.60 7.95 -46.36
N PRO A 249 7.90 8.38 -47.60
CA PRO A 249 9.22 8.89 -47.95
C PRO A 249 9.50 10.29 -47.37
N VAL A 250 10.70 10.43 -46.82
CA VAL A 250 11.34 11.70 -46.47
C VAL A 250 11.90 12.32 -47.76
N GLU A 251 11.46 13.54 -48.07
CA GLU A 251 12.10 14.36 -49.09
C GLU A 251 13.43 14.90 -48.55
N ASP A 252 14.46 14.73 -49.36
CA ASP A 252 15.83 15.19 -49.20
C ASP A 252 15.92 16.68 -49.54
N ASP A 253 16.34 17.52 -48.61
CA ASP A 253 16.96 18.80 -48.97
C ASP A 253 18.28 18.96 -48.21
N THR A 254 19.33 18.72 -48.97
CA THR A 254 20.70 19.01 -48.62
C THR A 254 20.98 20.49 -48.89
N THR A 255 21.30 21.27 -47.85
CA THR A 255 22.20 22.40 -48.07
C THR A 255 23.13 22.66 -46.89
N SER A 256 24.41 22.56 -47.22
CA SER A 256 25.59 22.86 -46.40
C SER A 256 25.70 24.36 -46.10
N GLY A 257 26.14 24.72 -44.90
CA GLY A 257 26.44 26.10 -44.54
C GLY A 257 27.03 26.23 -43.14
N ALA A 258 28.35 26.09 -43.03
CA ALA A 258 29.13 26.50 -41.86
C ALA A 258 28.96 27.99 -41.57
N ILE A 259 28.94 28.40 -40.29
CA ILE A 259 29.91 29.31 -39.64
C ILE A 259 29.43 29.86 -38.28
N SER A 260 30.42 29.96 -37.39
CA SER A 260 30.60 30.97 -36.33
C SER A 260 29.80 30.88 -35.03
N ALA A 261 30.50 30.42 -33.99
CA ALA A 261 30.29 30.86 -32.62
C ALA A 261 30.61 32.37 -32.49
N SER A 262 29.75 33.11 -31.81
CA SER A 262 30.06 34.46 -31.30
C SER A 262 29.54 34.59 -29.87
N VAL A 263 30.51 34.77 -28.96
CA VAL A 263 30.34 35.11 -27.56
C VAL A 263 29.76 36.52 -27.46
N GLY A 264 28.59 36.66 -26.83
CA GLY A 264 27.94 37.95 -26.56
C GLY A 264 28.15 38.38 -25.12
N LEU A 265 29.25 39.09 -24.86
CA LEU A 265 29.47 39.88 -23.66
C LEU A 265 28.68 41.19 -23.79
N SER A 266 27.92 41.60 -22.78
CA SER A 266 27.59 43.02 -22.59
C SER A 266 27.36 43.33 -21.12
N ALA A 267 28.30 44.12 -20.60
CA ALA A 267 28.28 44.76 -19.31
C ALA A 267 27.30 45.94 -19.31
N ILE A 268 26.66 46.19 -18.16
CA ILE A 268 26.22 47.54 -17.78
C ILE A 268 26.82 47.82 -16.40
N VAL A 269 27.54 48.95 -16.36
CA VAL A 269 28.36 49.47 -15.27
C VAL A 269 27.59 50.55 -14.51
N ALA A 270 27.74 50.50 -13.18
CA ALA A 270 27.65 51.58 -12.18
C ALA A 270 26.26 52.25 -11.97
N ILE A 271 25.90 52.81 -10.81
CA ILE A 271 26.66 53.67 -9.89
C ILE A 271 25.92 53.80 -8.53
N GLY A 272 26.67 54.01 -7.43
CA GLY A 272 26.22 54.68 -6.19
C GLY A 272 25.78 53.73 -5.06
N SER A 273 26.63 53.33 -4.10
CA SER A 273 27.29 54.09 -3.03
C SER A 273 26.33 54.68 -1.98
N PHE A 274 26.32 54.12 -0.76
CA PHE A 274 26.74 54.73 0.52
C PHE A 274 26.01 54.09 1.73
N LEU A 275 26.82 53.62 2.70
CA LEU A 275 26.63 53.60 4.17
C LEU A 275 25.39 52.89 4.73
N GLY A 276 25.47 51.86 5.56
CA GLY A 276 26.36 51.71 6.71
C GLY A 276 25.66 52.19 7.98
N ALA A 277 25.18 51.26 8.82
CA ALA A 277 25.13 51.40 10.28
C ALA A 277 24.59 50.10 10.91
N ALA A 278 25.45 49.48 11.73
CA ALA A 278 25.04 48.64 12.85
C ALA A 278 24.33 49.48 13.94
N ILE A 279 23.95 48.84 15.05
CA ILE A 279 23.17 49.30 16.24
C ILE A 279 21.73 48.75 16.10
N TYR A 280 21.22 47.81 16.90
CA TYR A 280 21.55 47.29 18.23
C TYR A 280 21.11 45.82 18.31
#